data_AF-A0A497IJQ6-F1
#
_entry.id   AF-A0A497IJQ6-F1
#
_cell.length_a   1.000
_cell.length_b   1.000
_cell.length_c   1.000
_cell.angle_alpha   90.00
_cell.angle_beta   90.00
_cell.angle_gamma   90.00
#
_symmetry.space_group_name_H-M   'P 1'
#
loop_
_entity.id
_entity.type
_entity.pdbx_description
1 polymer ?
#
loop_
_entity_poly.entity_id
_entity_poly.type
_entity_poly.pdbx_seq_one_letter_code
_entity_poly.pdbx_strand_id
1 'polypeptide(L)'
;SEQYKELMKIPQEERELFKKNGVSVKGQKGIVDSLLKKLDEQIKLNGTTYSCHDLIKWQYPNGPNYNQLSFIFDLCWKYLGKNKSSAPIYSSKQLTQRVMAYTKCKSIKELVVDTEKSYRKARDQQSENWHEKYKDMDDKEVFDEAVRDAFQILKHWFHYKVPKWLNVMNELQKYVCGKNNLEPGNYTYYANQIENDFVRENLSILVEYGIPKSAINKLENKISRDLSEDRVLDEIKNKKLMETHGLINYEKEKMVENL
;
A
#
# COMPACT_ATOMS: atom_id res chain seq x y z
N SER A 1 34.29 -9.72 2.81
CA SER A 1 33.43 -10.55 3.67
C SER A 1 32.75 -11.63 2.85
N GLU A 2 32.19 -12.65 3.48
CA GLU A 2 31.40 -13.72 2.82
C GLU A 2 30.18 -13.15 2.07
N GLN A 3 29.54 -12.13 2.64
CA GLN A 3 28.43 -11.40 2.01
C GLN A 3 28.84 -10.73 0.68
N TYR A 4 30.05 -10.16 0.59
CA TYR A 4 30.56 -9.61 -0.67
C TYR A 4 30.77 -10.68 -1.74
N LYS A 5 31.30 -11.85 -1.36
CA LYS A 5 31.49 -12.99 -2.28
C LYS A 5 30.16 -13.50 -2.82
N GLU A 6 29.14 -13.63 -1.98
CA GLU A 6 27.77 -14.00 -2.40
C GLU A 6 27.15 -12.96 -3.34
N LEU A 7 27.34 -11.67 -3.08
CA LEU A 7 26.87 -10.62 -3.97
C LEU A 7 27.52 -10.69 -5.34
N MET A 8 28.82 -10.97 -5.44
CA MET A 8 29.53 -11.08 -6.72
C MET A 8 29.06 -12.26 -7.60
N LYS A 9 28.34 -13.24 -7.04
CA LYS A 9 27.70 -14.32 -7.82
C LYS A 9 26.46 -13.85 -8.60
N ILE A 10 25.87 -12.73 -8.21
CA ILE A 10 24.70 -12.15 -8.89
C ILE A 10 25.18 -11.40 -10.15
N PRO A 11 24.52 -11.59 -11.31
CA PRO A 11 24.84 -10.84 -12.52
C PRO A 11 24.91 -9.32 -12.28
N GLN A 12 25.84 -8.63 -12.95
CA GLN A 12 26.05 -7.19 -12.72
C GLN A 12 24.77 -6.37 -12.92
N GLU A 13 24.02 -6.64 -13.98
CA GLU A 13 22.76 -5.98 -14.29
C GLU A 13 21.73 -6.13 -13.15
N GLU A 14 21.59 -7.34 -12.60
CA GLU A 14 20.72 -7.59 -11.44
C GLU A 14 21.20 -6.82 -10.20
N ARG A 15 22.52 -6.75 -9.95
CA ARG A 15 23.06 -5.99 -8.82
C ARG A 15 22.76 -4.50 -8.93
N GLU A 16 22.88 -3.93 -10.13
CA GLU A 16 22.58 -2.52 -10.40
C GLU A 16 21.09 -2.22 -10.21
N LEU A 17 20.21 -3.13 -10.65
CA LEU A 17 18.78 -3.08 -10.37
C LEU A 17 18.51 -3.11 -8.85
N PHE A 18 19.05 -4.09 -8.14
CA PHE A 18 18.75 -4.30 -6.73
C PHE A 18 19.25 -3.16 -5.83
N LYS A 19 20.35 -2.51 -6.19
CA LYS A 19 20.93 -1.39 -5.44
C LYS A 19 19.98 -0.19 -5.36
N LYS A 20 19.19 0.08 -6.40
CA LYS A 20 18.29 1.25 -6.48
C LYS A 20 17.05 1.14 -5.57
N ASN A 21 16.71 -0.08 -5.17
CA ASN A 21 15.43 -0.38 -4.54
C ASN A 21 15.42 -0.23 -3.01
N GLY A 22 16.57 -0.11 -2.35
CA GLY A 22 16.65 0.14 -0.91
C GLY A 22 16.05 -0.96 -0.02
N VAL A 23 15.98 -2.20 -0.52
CA VAL A 23 15.55 -3.40 0.24
C VAL A 23 16.55 -4.54 0.08
N SER A 24 16.39 -5.62 0.84
CA SER A 24 17.32 -6.77 0.85
C SER A 24 17.63 -7.30 -0.56
N VAL A 25 18.91 -7.27 -0.96
CA VAL A 25 19.38 -7.82 -2.24
C VAL A 25 19.00 -9.30 -2.39
N LYS A 26 19.18 -10.09 -1.33
CA LYS A 26 18.79 -11.52 -1.31
C LYS A 26 17.29 -11.71 -1.50
N GLY A 27 16.47 -10.82 -0.94
CA GLY A 27 15.02 -10.84 -1.11
C GLY A 27 14.62 -10.55 -2.55
N GLN A 28 15.18 -9.49 -3.14
CA GLN A 28 14.92 -9.11 -4.53
C GLN A 28 15.34 -10.20 -5.51
N LYS A 29 16.52 -10.80 -5.31
CA LYS A 29 16.97 -11.95 -6.11
C LYS A 29 15.99 -13.12 -6.02
N GLY A 30 15.54 -13.46 -4.81
CA GLY A 30 14.55 -14.51 -4.61
C GLY A 30 13.21 -14.24 -5.31
N ILE A 31 12.79 -12.98 -5.42
CA ILE A 31 11.62 -12.59 -6.21
C ILE A 31 11.88 -12.78 -7.71
N VAL A 32 12.98 -12.25 -8.24
CA VAL A 32 13.33 -12.38 -9.66
C VAL A 32 13.39 -13.86 -10.07
N ASP A 33 14.08 -14.69 -9.29
CA ASP A 33 14.18 -16.13 -9.55
C ASP A 33 12.80 -16.81 -9.49
N SER A 34 11.95 -16.41 -8.54
CA SER A 34 10.59 -16.93 -8.43
C SER A 34 9.71 -16.50 -9.60
N LEU A 35 9.87 -15.28 -10.12
CA LEU A 35 9.11 -14.80 -11.27
C LEU A 35 9.55 -15.51 -12.55
N LEU A 36 10.87 -15.59 -12.81
CA LEU A 36 11.44 -16.27 -13.96
C LEU A 36 11.01 -17.74 -14.02
N LYS A 37 11.09 -18.46 -12.89
CA LYS A 37 10.62 -19.85 -12.80
C LYS A 37 9.13 -19.99 -13.14
N LYS A 38 8.33 -18.98 -12.78
CA LYS A 38 6.87 -19.00 -12.91
C LYS A 38 6.35 -18.58 -14.28
N LEU A 39 7.19 -17.99 -15.14
CA LEU A 39 6.74 -17.46 -16.44
C LEU A 39 6.01 -18.51 -17.29
N ASP A 40 6.51 -19.75 -17.28
CA ASP A 40 5.93 -20.87 -18.04
C ASP A 40 4.92 -21.71 -17.22
N GLU A 41 4.71 -21.40 -15.93
CA GLU A 41 3.81 -22.14 -15.06
C GLU A 41 2.36 -21.65 -15.20
N GLN A 42 1.40 -22.59 -15.17
CA GLN A 42 -0.01 -22.29 -14.98
C GLN A 42 -0.32 -22.16 -13.49
N ILE A 43 -0.77 -20.99 -13.06
CA ILE A 43 -0.97 -20.65 -11.66
C ILE A 43 -2.47 -20.61 -11.37
N LYS A 44 -2.94 -21.48 -10.47
CA LYS A 44 -4.35 -21.51 -10.03
C LYS A 44 -4.55 -20.66 -8.79
N LEU A 45 -5.38 -19.61 -8.88
CA LEU A 45 -5.78 -18.75 -7.77
C LEU A 45 -7.30 -18.61 -7.75
N ASN A 46 -7.92 -18.91 -6.61
CA ASN A 46 -9.36 -18.79 -6.38
C ASN A 46 -10.24 -19.42 -7.49
N GLY A 47 -9.83 -20.60 -7.98
CA GLY A 47 -10.57 -21.34 -9.02
C GLY A 47 -10.30 -20.88 -10.46
N THR A 48 -9.54 -19.81 -10.67
CA THR A 48 -9.15 -19.33 -12.00
C THR A 48 -7.68 -19.67 -12.27
N THR A 49 -7.37 -20.00 -13.52
CA THR A 49 -6.00 -20.26 -13.96
C THR A 49 -5.44 -19.02 -14.66
N TYR A 50 -4.20 -18.66 -14.32
CA TYR A 50 -3.49 -17.50 -14.84
C TYR A 50 -2.11 -17.92 -15.34
N SER A 51 -1.58 -17.22 -16.34
CA SER A 51 -0.13 -17.15 -16.53
C SER A 51 0.49 -16.25 -15.46
N CYS A 52 1.80 -16.38 -15.22
CA CYS A 52 2.52 -15.42 -14.38
C CYS A 52 2.43 -14.00 -14.96
N HIS A 53 2.46 -13.87 -16.30
CA HIS A 53 2.35 -12.59 -16.98
C HIS A 53 1.03 -11.87 -16.67
N ASP A 54 -0.10 -12.59 -16.66
CA ASP A 54 -1.41 -12.04 -16.28
C ASP A 54 -1.42 -11.48 -14.85
N LEU A 55 -0.66 -12.10 -13.94
CA LEU A 55 -0.61 -11.70 -12.54
C LEU A 55 0.30 -10.49 -12.29
N ILE A 56 1.33 -10.31 -13.12
CA ILE A 56 2.29 -9.21 -12.97
C ILE A 56 2.04 -8.03 -13.92
N LYS A 57 1.31 -8.21 -15.03
CA LYS A 57 0.99 -7.11 -15.96
C LYS A 57 -0.29 -6.39 -15.50
N TRP A 58 -0.12 -5.43 -14.61
CA TRP A 58 -1.24 -4.60 -14.14
C TRP A 58 -1.58 -3.53 -15.17
N GLN A 59 -2.88 -3.36 -15.42
CA GLN A 59 -3.39 -2.37 -16.36
C GLN A 59 -3.74 -1.08 -15.63
N TYR A 60 -3.14 0.02 -16.07
CA TYR A 60 -3.59 1.36 -15.74
C TYR A 60 -4.84 1.70 -16.56
N PRO A 61 -5.84 2.45 -16.02
CA PRO A 61 -5.93 3.05 -14.68
C PRO A 61 -6.63 2.17 -13.63
N ASN A 62 -7.08 0.96 -14.00
CA ASN A 62 -8.02 0.16 -13.21
C ASN A 62 -7.42 -0.46 -11.93
N GLY A 63 -6.08 -0.49 -11.81
CA GLY A 63 -5.38 -1.10 -10.68
C GLY A 63 -5.43 -2.63 -10.71
N PRO A 64 -4.84 -3.30 -9.70
CA PRO A 64 -4.84 -4.76 -9.65
C PRO A 64 -6.19 -5.33 -9.24
N ASN A 65 -6.51 -6.51 -9.75
CA ASN A 65 -7.53 -7.36 -9.14
C ASN A 65 -6.98 -8.07 -7.88
N TYR A 66 -7.86 -8.73 -7.12
CA TYR A 66 -7.47 -9.41 -5.88
C TYR A 66 -6.36 -10.46 -6.09
N ASN A 67 -6.42 -11.26 -7.17
CA ASN A 67 -5.45 -12.32 -7.43
C ASN A 67 -4.08 -11.75 -7.83
N GLN A 68 -4.08 -10.71 -8.65
CA GLN A 68 -2.89 -9.93 -8.99
C GLN A 68 -2.22 -9.37 -7.72
N LEU A 69 -2.98 -8.69 -6.87
CA LEU A 69 -2.45 -8.12 -5.63
C LEU A 69 -1.95 -9.21 -4.66
N SER A 70 -2.74 -10.27 -4.48
CA SER A 70 -2.37 -11.41 -3.62
C SER A 70 -1.06 -12.05 -4.07
N PHE A 71 -0.90 -12.29 -5.36
CA PHE A 71 0.31 -12.89 -5.92
C PHE A 71 1.54 -12.04 -5.63
N ILE A 72 1.43 -10.73 -5.85
CA ILE A 72 2.53 -9.78 -5.60
C ILE A 72 2.85 -9.70 -4.10
N PHE A 73 1.84 -9.60 -3.24
CA PHE A 73 2.05 -9.54 -1.80
C PHE A 73 2.59 -10.85 -1.24
N ASP A 74 2.24 -12.01 -1.78
CA ASP A 74 2.80 -13.30 -1.34
C ASP A 74 4.31 -13.37 -1.61
N LEU A 75 4.76 -12.87 -2.76
CA LEU A 75 6.19 -12.77 -3.08
C LEU A 75 6.89 -11.79 -2.14
N CYS A 76 6.36 -10.58 -1.99
CA CYS A 76 6.94 -9.58 -1.09
C CYS A 76 6.99 -10.07 0.35
N TRP A 77 5.93 -10.69 0.85
CA TRP A 77 5.86 -11.23 2.19
C TRP A 77 6.92 -12.31 2.42
N LYS A 78 7.05 -13.25 1.48
CA LYS A 78 8.02 -14.35 1.55
C LYS A 78 9.47 -13.87 1.51
N TYR A 79 9.79 -12.93 0.62
CA TYR A 79 11.18 -12.57 0.32
C TYR A 79 11.66 -11.27 0.97
N LEU A 80 10.76 -10.31 1.23
CA LEU A 80 11.06 -9.01 1.83
C LEU A 80 10.57 -8.89 3.29
N GLY A 81 9.60 -9.71 3.71
CA GLY A 81 8.94 -9.62 5.02
C GLY A 81 9.70 -10.15 6.24
N LYS A 82 11.01 -10.45 6.15
CA LYS A 82 11.77 -11.16 7.20
C LYS A 82 11.96 -10.43 8.54
N ASN A 83 11.48 -9.20 8.69
CA ASN A 83 11.58 -8.47 9.95
C ASN A 83 10.29 -8.63 10.78
N LYS A 84 10.45 -9.32 11.92
CA LYS A 84 9.52 -9.63 13.02
C LYS A 84 8.21 -8.82 13.07
N SER A 85 7.10 -9.56 13.30
CA SER A 85 5.76 -9.11 13.71
C SER A 85 5.42 -7.66 13.37
N SER A 86 4.85 -7.45 12.19
CA SER A 86 4.34 -6.15 11.78
C SER A 86 2.87 -6.00 12.19
N ALA A 87 2.61 -6.28 13.47
CA ALA A 87 1.30 -6.07 14.06
C ALA A 87 0.79 -4.68 13.62
N PRO A 88 -0.48 -4.58 13.20
CA PRO A 88 -1.54 -5.60 13.29
C PRO A 88 -1.78 -6.41 11.99
N ILE A 89 -0.80 -6.49 11.08
CA ILE A 89 -0.86 -7.35 9.89
C ILE A 89 0.04 -8.57 10.08
N TYR A 90 -0.55 -9.75 9.97
CA TYR A 90 0.10 -11.03 10.32
C TYR A 90 0.32 -11.96 9.13
N SER A 91 -0.32 -11.70 8.00
CA SER A 91 -0.14 -12.51 6.79
C SER A 91 -0.33 -11.70 5.51
N SER A 92 0.25 -12.18 4.42
CA SER A 92 0.02 -11.64 3.07
C SER A 92 -1.46 -11.64 2.67
N LYS A 93 -2.19 -12.70 3.03
CA LYS A 93 -3.65 -12.79 2.77
C LYS A 93 -4.40 -11.66 3.47
N GLN A 94 -4.10 -11.42 4.75
CA GLN A 94 -4.73 -10.35 5.51
C GLN A 94 -4.35 -8.97 4.94
N LEU A 95 -3.08 -8.78 4.55
CA LEU A 95 -2.63 -7.55 3.90
C LEU A 95 -3.42 -7.28 2.60
N THR A 96 -3.54 -8.30 1.76
CA THR A 96 -4.28 -8.23 0.48
C THR A 96 -5.73 -7.84 0.72
N GLN A 97 -6.41 -8.52 1.65
CA GLN A 97 -7.80 -8.23 1.98
C GLN A 97 -7.99 -6.79 2.43
N ARG A 98 -7.15 -6.31 3.37
CA ARG A 98 -7.24 -4.96 3.91
C ARG A 98 -6.92 -3.89 2.87
N VAL A 99 -5.91 -4.08 2.03
CA VAL A 99 -5.58 -3.14 0.94
C VAL A 99 -6.72 -3.10 -0.09
N MET A 100 -7.30 -4.24 -0.47
CA MET A 100 -8.43 -4.29 -1.39
C MET A 100 -9.69 -3.64 -0.82
N ALA A 101 -9.99 -3.88 0.45
CA ALA A 101 -11.10 -3.21 1.15
C ALA A 101 -10.88 -1.69 1.19
N TYR A 102 -9.66 -1.28 1.54
CA TYR A 102 -9.30 0.13 1.60
C TYR A 102 -9.37 0.83 0.24
N THR A 103 -8.93 0.15 -0.82
CA THR A 103 -9.01 0.66 -2.20
C THR A 103 -10.45 0.96 -2.62
N LYS A 104 -11.40 0.13 -2.16
CA LYS A 104 -12.83 0.31 -2.44
C LYS A 104 -13.45 1.43 -1.60
N CYS A 105 -13.19 1.45 -0.30
CA CYS A 105 -13.87 2.34 0.63
C CYS A 105 -13.18 3.70 0.81
N LYS A 106 -11.85 3.75 0.63
CA LYS A 106 -10.98 4.94 0.75
C LYS A 106 -11.19 5.72 2.06
N SER A 107 -11.50 4.99 3.12
CA SER A 107 -12.01 5.55 4.39
C SER A 107 -11.38 4.82 5.57
N ILE A 108 -10.69 5.60 6.42
CA ILE A 108 -10.16 5.10 7.70
C ILE A 108 -11.28 4.58 8.61
N LYS A 109 -12.48 5.18 8.55
CA LYS A 109 -13.64 4.71 9.31
C LYS A 109 -14.03 3.28 8.93
N GLU A 110 -14.03 2.97 7.64
CA GLU A 110 -14.33 1.61 7.17
C GLU A 110 -13.22 0.63 7.57
N LEU A 111 -11.96 1.07 7.58
CA LEU A 111 -10.84 0.25 8.08
C LEU A 111 -10.96 -0.04 9.59
N VAL A 112 -11.43 0.92 10.40
CA VAL A 112 -11.73 0.72 11.82
C VAL A 112 -12.83 -0.32 11.97
N VAL A 113 -13.95 -0.17 11.26
CA VAL A 113 -15.10 -1.09 11.33
C VAL A 113 -14.70 -2.51 10.91
N ASP A 114 -13.91 -2.67 9.85
CA ASP A 114 -13.40 -3.98 9.41
C ASP A 114 -12.46 -4.63 10.45
N THR A 115 -11.59 -3.81 11.06
CA THR A 115 -10.67 -4.26 12.11
C THR A 115 -11.43 -4.69 13.37
N GLU A 116 -12.40 -3.88 13.80
CA GLU A 116 -13.24 -4.16 14.97
C GLU A 116 -14.05 -5.45 14.78
N LYS A 117 -14.70 -5.63 13.62
CA LYS A 117 -15.43 -6.87 13.30
C LYS A 117 -14.54 -8.09 13.38
N SER A 118 -13.30 -7.98 12.92
CA SER A 118 -12.32 -9.06 12.99
C SER A 118 -11.97 -9.40 14.45
N TYR A 119 -11.83 -8.41 15.32
CA TYR A 119 -11.49 -8.59 16.74
C TYR A 119 -12.66 -9.13 17.57
N ARG A 120 -13.90 -8.71 17.26
CA ARG A 120 -15.11 -9.27 17.87
C ARG A 120 -15.29 -10.74 17.48
N LYS A 121 -15.17 -11.05 16.18
CA LYS A 121 -15.25 -12.44 15.71
C LYS A 121 -14.20 -13.33 16.38
N ALA A 122 -12.99 -12.81 16.51
CA ALA A 122 -11.89 -13.44 17.22
C ALA A 122 -12.19 -13.75 18.69
N ARG A 123 -12.75 -12.78 19.42
CA ARG A 123 -13.21 -12.91 20.80
C ARG A 123 -14.30 -13.97 20.93
N ASP A 124 -15.33 -13.89 20.08
CA ASP A 124 -16.53 -14.71 20.19
C ASP A 124 -16.30 -16.17 19.75
N GLN A 125 -15.39 -16.42 18.81
CA GLN A 125 -15.12 -17.76 18.26
C GLN A 125 -14.07 -18.57 19.04
N GLN A 126 -13.49 -18.04 20.13
CA GLN A 126 -12.47 -18.70 20.97
C GLN A 126 -11.38 -19.45 20.16
N SER A 127 -10.92 -18.85 19.06
CA SER A 127 -9.96 -19.48 18.16
C SER A 127 -8.60 -19.67 18.85
N GLU A 128 -8.16 -20.92 18.96
CA GLU A 128 -6.98 -21.39 19.74
C GLU A 128 -5.63 -20.73 19.42
N ASN A 129 -5.46 -19.99 18.32
CA ASN A 129 -4.12 -19.59 17.89
C ASN A 129 -3.82 -18.09 17.78
N TRP A 130 -4.77 -17.16 17.96
CA TRP A 130 -4.47 -15.74 17.70
C TRP A 130 -5.19 -14.71 18.59
N HIS A 131 -6.02 -15.13 19.55
CA HIS A 131 -7.03 -14.24 20.13
C HIS A 131 -7.24 -14.34 21.65
N GLU A 132 -6.22 -14.74 22.42
CA GLU A 132 -6.29 -14.57 23.88
C GLU A 132 -6.40 -13.08 24.26
N LYS A 133 -5.72 -12.18 23.53
CA LYS A 133 -5.70 -10.73 23.81
C LYS A 133 -7.10 -10.11 23.92
N TYR A 134 -8.05 -10.53 23.08
CA TYR A 134 -9.36 -9.89 22.97
C TYR A 134 -10.44 -10.59 23.80
N LYS A 135 -10.13 -11.75 24.39
CA LYS A 135 -11.11 -12.61 25.06
C LYS A 135 -11.75 -11.91 26.26
N ASP A 136 -10.93 -11.20 27.03
CA ASP A 136 -11.33 -10.53 28.28
C ASP A 136 -11.62 -9.04 28.09
N MET A 137 -11.56 -8.53 26.84
CA MET A 137 -11.83 -7.13 26.53
C MET A 137 -13.32 -6.85 26.39
N ASP A 138 -13.77 -5.76 26.98
CA ASP A 138 -15.12 -5.24 26.74
C ASP A 138 -15.26 -4.63 25.33
N ASP A 139 -16.49 -4.29 24.96
CA ASP A 139 -16.81 -3.75 23.64
C ASP A 139 -16.12 -2.42 23.33
N LYS A 140 -15.87 -1.59 24.35
CA LYS A 140 -15.18 -0.31 24.21
C LYS A 140 -13.68 -0.52 24.04
N GLU A 141 -13.09 -1.43 24.82
CA GLU A 141 -11.68 -1.79 24.71
C GLU A 141 -11.36 -2.39 23.33
N VAL A 142 -12.22 -3.27 22.82
CA VAL A 142 -12.08 -3.81 21.45
C VAL A 142 -12.14 -2.71 20.39
N PHE A 143 -13.06 -1.75 20.55
CA PHE A 143 -13.18 -0.62 19.64
C PHE A 143 -11.93 0.28 19.69
N ASP A 144 -11.45 0.64 20.88
CA ASP A 144 -10.27 1.48 21.06
C ASP A 144 -9.01 0.83 20.46
N GLU A 145 -8.85 -0.49 20.64
CA GLU A 145 -7.77 -1.25 19.99
C GLU A 145 -7.92 -1.29 18.47
N ALA A 146 -9.14 -1.48 17.95
CA ALA A 146 -9.40 -1.45 16.51
C ALA A 146 -9.09 -0.08 15.89
N VAL A 147 -9.40 1.01 16.60
CA VAL A 147 -9.03 2.38 16.20
C VAL A 147 -7.51 2.50 16.13
N ARG A 148 -6.80 2.15 17.20
CA ARG A 148 -5.32 2.23 17.25
C ARG A 148 -4.67 1.45 16.11
N ASP A 149 -5.11 0.21 15.92
CA ASP A 149 -4.56 -0.69 14.92
C ASP A 149 -4.89 -0.25 13.49
N ALA A 150 -6.09 0.29 13.24
CA ALA A 150 -6.42 0.85 11.93
C ALA A 150 -5.51 2.01 11.56
N PHE A 151 -5.21 2.93 12.49
CA PHE A 151 -4.25 4.02 12.25
C PHE A 151 -2.82 3.49 12.06
N GLN A 152 -2.42 2.46 12.80
CA GLN A 152 -1.12 1.82 12.63
C GLN A 152 -0.99 1.14 11.26
N ILE A 153 -2.05 0.48 10.78
CA ILE A 153 -2.10 -0.09 9.43
C ILE A 153 -1.96 1.02 8.40
N LEU A 154 -2.78 2.06 8.51
CA LEU A 154 -2.76 3.18 7.56
C LEU A 154 -1.34 3.75 7.44
N LYS A 155 -0.72 4.11 8.57
CA LYS A 155 0.60 4.75 8.59
C LYS A 155 1.73 3.81 8.16
N HIS A 156 1.85 2.64 8.77
CA HIS A 156 3.02 1.78 8.57
C HIS A 156 2.90 0.90 7.33
N TRP A 157 1.68 0.46 7.00
CA TRP A 157 1.45 -0.41 5.87
C TRP A 157 1.05 0.36 4.63
N PHE A 158 0.00 1.19 4.68
CA PHE A 158 -0.52 1.82 3.48
C PHE A 158 0.34 3.01 3.04
N HIS A 159 0.78 3.88 3.94
CA HIS A 159 1.60 5.03 3.57
C HIS A 159 3.10 4.71 3.42
N TYR A 160 3.53 3.47 3.68
CA TYR A 160 4.96 3.15 3.66
C TYR A 160 5.27 1.77 3.06
N LYS A 161 4.98 0.66 3.76
CA LYS A 161 5.44 -0.67 3.33
C LYS A 161 4.86 -1.11 2.00
N VAL A 162 3.55 -0.91 1.80
CA VAL A 162 2.86 -1.33 0.57
C VAL A 162 3.38 -0.54 -0.64
N PRO A 163 3.40 0.80 -0.65
CA PRO A 163 3.99 1.58 -1.75
C PRO A 163 5.43 1.18 -2.02
N LYS A 164 6.24 1.00 -0.95
CA LYS A 164 7.63 0.57 -1.10
C LYS A 164 7.74 -0.80 -1.78
N TRP A 165 6.94 -1.78 -1.36
CA TRP A 165 6.91 -3.11 -1.97
C TRP A 165 6.45 -3.07 -3.42
N LEU A 166 5.41 -2.30 -3.73
CA LEU A 166 4.90 -2.14 -5.09
C LEU A 166 5.93 -1.47 -6.01
N ASN A 167 6.65 -0.47 -5.53
CA ASN A 167 7.73 0.18 -6.29
C ASN A 167 8.91 -0.76 -6.55
N VAL A 168 9.30 -1.59 -5.57
CA VAL A 168 10.30 -2.64 -5.81
C VAL A 168 9.79 -3.60 -6.87
N MET A 169 8.56 -4.08 -6.75
CA MET A 169 7.97 -5.03 -7.69
C MET A 169 7.83 -4.45 -9.09
N ASN A 170 7.55 -3.15 -9.22
CA ASN A 170 7.52 -2.44 -10.50
C ASN A 170 8.84 -2.58 -11.26
N GLU A 171 9.97 -2.36 -10.57
CA GLU A 171 11.29 -2.46 -11.18
C GLU A 171 11.67 -3.92 -11.47
N LEU A 172 11.36 -4.85 -10.56
CA LEU A 172 11.67 -6.27 -10.75
C LEU A 172 10.85 -6.91 -11.87
N GLN A 173 9.56 -6.62 -11.97
CA GLN A 173 8.74 -7.18 -13.05
C GLN A 173 9.13 -6.58 -14.40
N LYS A 174 9.49 -5.29 -14.47
CA LYS A 174 10.02 -4.68 -15.71
C LYS A 174 11.26 -5.39 -16.21
N TYR A 175 12.19 -5.67 -15.30
CA TYR A 175 13.39 -6.44 -15.62
C TYR A 175 13.04 -7.84 -16.14
N VAL A 176 12.20 -8.60 -15.43
CA VAL A 176 11.80 -9.96 -15.82
C VAL A 176 11.08 -9.96 -17.16
N CYS A 177 10.10 -9.08 -17.36
CA CYS A 177 9.36 -8.96 -18.61
C CYS A 177 10.29 -8.57 -19.78
N GLY A 178 11.16 -7.58 -19.59
CA GLY A 178 12.12 -7.14 -20.60
C GLY A 178 13.09 -8.26 -21.03
N LYS A 179 13.57 -9.08 -20.10
CA LYS A 179 14.42 -10.24 -20.41
C LYS A 179 13.73 -11.32 -21.25
N ASN A 180 12.40 -11.35 -21.23
CA ASN A 180 11.60 -12.38 -21.88
C ASN A 180 10.72 -11.82 -23.02
N ASN A 181 11.00 -10.60 -23.49
CA ASN A 181 10.22 -9.91 -24.53
C ASN A 181 8.72 -9.80 -24.22
N LEU A 182 8.37 -9.72 -22.93
CA LEU A 182 7.01 -9.50 -22.46
C LEU A 182 6.79 -8.01 -22.16
N GLU A 183 5.57 -7.55 -22.35
CA GLU A 183 5.20 -6.18 -21.98
C GLU A 183 5.06 -6.06 -20.45
N PRO A 184 5.77 -5.13 -19.80
CA PRO A 184 5.68 -4.96 -18.36
C PRO A 184 4.39 -4.23 -17.94
N GLY A 185 3.95 -4.46 -16.69
CA GLY A 185 2.90 -3.66 -16.06
C GLY A 185 3.42 -2.30 -15.55
N ASN A 186 2.56 -1.55 -14.87
CA ASN A 186 2.96 -0.35 -14.13
C ASN A 186 2.25 -0.28 -12.77
N TYR A 187 3.02 -0.31 -11.68
CA TYR A 187 2.48 -0.33 -10.32
C TYR A 187 2.55 1.03 -9.64
N THR A 188 3.29 1.99 -10.20
CA THR A 188 3.61 3.27 -9.54
C THR A 188 2.36 4.08 -9.26
N TYR A 189 1.42 4.12 -10.20
CA TYR A 189 0.15 4.82 -9.99
C TYR A 189 -0.63 4.27 -8.80
N TYR A 190 -0.78 2.94 -8.72
CA TYR A 190 -1.50 2.32 -7.61
C TYR A 190 -0.76 2.47 -6.28
N ALA A 191 0.58 2.38 -6.31
CA ALA A 191 1.43 2.65 -5.15
C ALA A 191 1.21 4.08 -4.63
N ASN A 192 1.28 5.09 -5.51
CA ASN A 192 1.08 6.49 -5.17
C ASN A 192 -0.34 6.76 -4.64
N GLN A 193 -1.35 6.10 -5.20
CA GLN A 193 -2.73 6.22 -4.72
C GLN A 193 -2.91 5.67 -3.31
N ILE A 194 -2.25 4.55 -2.97
CA ILE A 194 -2.30 4.04 -1.58
C ILE A 194 -1.49 4.96 -0.65
N GLU A 195 -0.32 5.42 -1.09
CA GLU A 195 0.60 6.25 -0.31
C GLU A 195 -0.04 7.58 0.11
N ASN A 196 -0.69 8.25 -0.83
CA ASN A 196 -1.36 9.54 -0.62
C ASN A 196 -2.82 9.39 -0.18
N ASP A 197 -3.20 8.23 0.35
CA ASP A 197 -4.54 7.97 0.85
C ASP A 197 -5.66 8.30 -0.18
N PHE A 198 -5.42 7.99 -1.45
CA PHE A 198 -6.29 8.23 -2.59
C PHE A 198 -6.71 9.70 -2.77
N VAL A 199 -5.91 10.62 -2.23
CA VAL A 199 -6.00 12.05 -2.55
C VAL A 199 -5.68 12.23 -4.03
N ARG A 200 -6.47 13.07 -4.72
CA ARG A 200 -6.26 13.40 -6.13
C ARG A 200 -4.83 13.88 -6.35
N GLU A 201 -4.18 13.44 -7.43
CA GLU A 201 -2.76 13.69 -7.70
C GLU A 201 -2.37 15.16 -7.49
N ASN A 202 -3.07 16.10 -8.12
CA ASN A 202 -2.72 17.51 -7.96
C ASN A 202 -2.91 18.09 -6.53
N LEU A 203 -3.55 17.36 -5.62
CA LEU A 203 -3.73 17.72 -4.21
C LEU A 203 -2.78 16.94 -3.29
N SER A 204 -1.94 16.04 -3.83
CA SER A 204 -0.95 15.25 -3.08
C SER A 204 -0.02 16.14 -2.27
N ILE A 205 0.36 17.30 -2.83
CA ILE A 205 1.18 18.31 -2.17
C ILE A 205 0.61 18.72 -0.81
N LEU A 206 -0.73 18.80 -0.67
CA LEU A 206 -1.36 19.13 0.62
C LEU A 206 -1.14 18.05 1.67
N VAL A 207 -1.04 16.78 1.27
CA VAL A 207 -0.70 15.66 2.16
C VAL A 207 0.74 15.80 2.66
N GLU A 208 1.66 16.21 1.79
CA GLU A 208 3.07 16.44 2.13
C GLU A 208 3.23 17.60 3.13
N TYR A 209 2.45 18.67 2.96
CA TYR A 209 2.33 19.77 3.93
C TYR A 209 1.59 19.36 5.22
N GLY A 210 1.15 18.12 5.37
CA GLY A 210 0.50 17.64 6.60
C GLY A 210 -0.95 18.11 6.76
N ILE A 211 -1.60 18.57 5.68
CA ILE A 211 -3.01 18.91 5.70
C ILE A 211 -3.85 17.64 5.83
N PRO A 212 -4.81 17.58 6.77
CA PRO A 212 -5.66 16.41 6.93
C PRO A 212 -6.46 16.10 5.67
N LYS A 213 -6.53 14.83 5.26
CA LYS A 213 -7.34 14.38 4.12
C LYS A 213 -8.80 14.85 4.18
N SER A 214 -9.39 14.90 5.36
CA SER A 214 -10.77 15.41 5.52
C SER A 214 -10.91 16.86 5.07
N ALA A 215 -9.90 17.70 5.33
CA ALA A 215 -9.85 19.07 4.82
C ALA A 215 -9.66 19.08 3.31
N ILE A 216 -8.71 18.29 2.79
CA ILE A 216 -8.43 18.18 1.35
C ILE A 216 -9.70 17.79 0.57
N ASN A 217 -10.44 16.78 1.04
CA ASN A 217 -11.69 16.33 0.42
C ASN A 217 -12.76 17.44 0.37
N LYS A 218 -12.81 18.33 1.37
CA LYS A 218 -13.74 19.48 1.41
C LYS A 218 -13.33 20.60 0.45
N LEU A 219 -12.07 20.61 0.02
CA LEU A 219 -11.52 21.55 -0.95
C LEU A 219 -11.47 20.99 -2.38
N GLU A 220 -11.49 19.66 -2.52
CA GLU A 220 -11.26 18.96 -3.79
C GLU A 220 -12.16 19.45 -4.93
N ASN A 221 -13.45 19.67 -4.66
CA ASN A 221 -14.41 20.13 -5.66
C ASN A 221 -14.29 21.63 -6.01
N LYS A 222 -13.48 22.39 -5.27
CA LYS A 222 -13.27 23.84 -5.49
C LYS A 222 -11.98 24.14 -6.25
N ILE A 223 -11.11 23.13 -6.39
CA ILE A 223 -9.82 23.20 -7.07
C ILE A 223 -9.94 22.40 -8.36
N SER A 224 -9.56 23.00 -9.49
CA SER A 224 -9.64 22.32 -10.80
C SER A 224 -8.78 21.04 -10.83
N ARG A 225 -9.22 20.04 -11.60
CA ARG A 225 -8.44 18.81 -11.83
C ARG A 225 -7.21 19.06 -12.69
N ASP A 226 -7.28 20.04 -13.59
CA ASP A 226 -6.21 20.38 -14.53
C ASP A 226 -5.17 21.36 -13.93
N LEU A 227 -5.38 21.78 -12.68
CA LEU A 227 -4.43 22.65 -11.98
C LEU A 227 -3.20 21.82 -11.60
N SER A 228 -2.00 22.32 -11.92
CA SER A 228 -0.74 21.70 -11.49
C SER A 228 -0.57 21.77 -9.97
N GLU A 229 0.17 20.81 -9.41
CA GLU A 229 0.48 20.73 -7.96
C GLU A 229 1.04 22.06 -7.43
N ASP A 230 2.01 22.65 -8.12
CA ASP A 230 2.66 23.91 -7.71
C ASP A 230 1.68 25.10 -7.56
N ARG A 231 0.56 25.07 -8.29
CA ARG A 231 -0.41 26.18 -8.30
C ARG A 231 -1.56 25.99 -7.32
N VAL A 232 -1.65 24.83 -6.68
CA VAL A 232 -2.74 24.51 -5.75
C VAL A 232 -2.71 25.42 -4.52
N LEU A 233 -1.52 25.74 -4.02
CA LEU A 233 -1.37 26.63 -2.86
C LEU A 233 -1.84 28.05 -3.19
N ASP A 234 -1.46 28.57 -4.35
CA ASP A 234 -1.90 29.89 -4.83
C ASP A 234 -3.43 29.92 -5.00
N GLU A 235 -4.01 28.86 -5.57
CA GLU A 235 -5.46 28.75 -5.76
C GLU A 235 -6.21 28.78 -4.42
N ILE A 236 -5.71 28.08 -3.40
CA ILE A 236 -6.28 28.09 -2.04
C ILE A 236 -6.25 29.50 -1.44
N LYS A 237 -5.13 30.22 -1.58
CA LYS A 237 -4.95 31.59 -1.07
C LYS A 237 -5.85 32.57 -1.82
N ASN A 238 -5.82 32.55 -3.15
CA ASN A 238 -6.57 33.47 -4.02
C ASN A 238 -8.09 33.33 -3.86
N LYS A 239 -8.59 32.10 -3.73
CA LYS A 239 -10.02 31.83 -3.49
C LYS A 239 -10.42 31.88 -2.01
N LYS A 240 -9.49 32.19 -1.10
CA LYS A 240 -9.70 32.19 0.35
C LYS A 240 -10.34 30.90 0.87
N LEU A 241 -9.91 29.76 0.34
CA LEU A 241 -10.59 28.49 0.61
C LEU A 241 -10.51 28.05 2.09
N MET A 242 -9.56 28.59 2.85
CA MET A 242 -9.45 28.40 4.31
C MET A 242 -10.66 28.95 5.07
N GLU A 243 -11.33 29.96 4.53
CA GLU A 243 -12.52 30.58 5.12
C GLU A 243 -13.80 29.83 4.73
N THR A 244 -13.71 28.78 3.91
CA THR A 244 -14.92 28.13 3.41
C THR A 244 -15.70 27.43 4.53
N HIS A 245 -17.02 27.49 4.43
CA HIS A 245 -17.94 26.74 5.27
C HIS A 245 -17.69 25.23 5.11
N GLY A 246 -17.66 24.52 6.25
CA GLY A 246 -17.46 23.06 6.32
C GLY A 246 -16.12 22.60 6.88
N LEU A 247 -15.11 23.47 6.96
CA LEU A 247 -13.87 23.16 7.70
C LEU A 247 -14.10 23.31 9.20
N ILE A 248 -13.68 22.32 9.98
CA ILE A 248 -13.69 22.38 11.45
C ILE A 248 -12.47 23.16 11.96
N ASN A 249 -12.48 23.62 13.21
CA ASN A 249 -11.40 24.42 13.79
C ASN A 249 -10.03 23.74 13.64
N TYR A 250 -9.93 22.46 13.97
CA TYR A 250 -8.70 21.66 13.81
C TYR A 250 -8.17 21.68 12.36
N GLU A 251 -9.04 21.58 11.36
CA GLU A 251 -8.61 21.60 9.95
C GLU A 251 -8.12 23.00 9.55
N LYS A 252 -8.79 24.05 10.02
CA LYS A 252 -8.36 25.43 9.77
C LYS A 252 -7.02 25.73 10.41
N GLU A 253 -6.82 25.31 11.66
CA GLU A 253 -5.55 25.42 12.38
C GLU A 253 -4.43 24.74 11.59
N LYS A 254 -4.65 23.49 11.14
CA LYS A 254 -3.66 22.77 10.34
C LYS A 254 -3.36 23.42 9.00
N MET A 255 -4.35 24.04 8.35
CA MET A 255 -4.11 24.79 7.13
C MET A 255 -3.29 26.06 7.37
N VAL A 256 -3.56 26.80 8.44
CA VAL A 256 -2.80 28.01 8.79
C VAL A 256 -1.37 27.69 9.23
N GLU A 257 -1.17 26.57 9.93
CA GLU A 257 0.17 26.14 10.37
C GLU A 257 1.09 25.74 9.21
N ASN A 258 0.54 25.21 8.12
CA ASN A 258 1.32 24.54 7.08
C ASN A 258 1.27 25.20 5.69
N LEU A 259 0.46 26.25 5.45
CA LEU A 259 0.32 26.96 4.15
C LEU A 259 0.74 28.43 4.22
#